data_AF-A0A1W2TC41-F1
#
_entry.id   AF-A0A1W2TC41-F1
#
_cell.length_a   1.000
_cell.length_b   1.000
_cell.length_c   1.000
_cell.angle_alpha   90.00
_cell.angle_beta   90.00
_cell.angle_gamma   90.00
#
_symmetry.space_group_name_H-M   'P 1'
#
loop_
_entity.id
_entity.type
_entity.pdbx_description
1 polymer ?
#
loop_
_entity_poly.entity_id
_entity_poly.type
_entity_poly.pdbx_seq_one_letter_code
_entity_poly.pdbx_strand_id
1 'polypeptide(L)'
;MGSQAMDEKTQSREQSLQGPTVEEVVLGLKNDSVIPADAVDITYARKAAVLNWAIKDIGMGWYQWQLFMVIGFGWASDNLWPVVTSLIFTPIKSEFNPPKPPLLSLAQNIGLLAGAIFWGFGCDIFGRRWAFNLTLGLTALWGLVAAGSPSFAAIGTFAALWSFGVGGNLPVDSAIFLEFLPASHQYLLTVLSVYWALAQVIANLIAWGLLSNFTCDIKDTNCTRAKNFGWRYFMITVGGLTLIMFIIRFVAFKIFESPKYLMGKGKDEEAVRIVHEVARRNNTQSWLTIEHLKACELEGHVQQTTASDAVKRKLEAVNLSHIRALFKTRKLGYSTGALMLVWAL
;
A
#
# COMPACT_ATOMS: atom_id res chain seq x y z
N MET A 1 -48.25 16.10 2.13
CA MET A 1 -46.79 16.34 2.04
C MET A 1 -45.94 15.24 2.70
N GLY A 2 -46.32 14.64 3.83
CA GLY A 2 -45.54 13.56 4.45
C GLY A 2 -45.52 12.22 3.69
N SER A 3 -46.61 11.85 3.01
CA SER A 3 -46.69 10.57 2.25
C SER A 3 -45.81 10.56 1.00
N GLN A 4 -45.80 11.67 0.23
CA GLN A 4 -44.99 11.79 -0.98
C GLN A 4 -43.48 11.81 -0.68
N ALA A 5 -43.05 12.44 0.42
CA ALA A 5 -41.64 12.43 0.84
C ALA A 5 -41.16 11.05 1.35
N MET A 6 -42.09 10.20 1.81
CA MET A 6 -41.80 8.83 2.25
C MET A 6 -41.76 7.87 1.06
N ASP A 7 -42.65 8.04 0.07
CA ASP A 7 -42.62 7.31 -1.20
C ASP A 7 -41.37 7.64 -2.01
N GLU A 8 -40.98 8.91 -2.11
CA GLU A 8 -39.80 9.35 -2.85
C GLU A 8 -38.49 8.85 -2.22
N LYS A 9 -38.42 8.79 -0.88
CA LYS A 9 -37.32 8.14 -0.13
C LYS A 9 -37.29 6.62 -0.30
N THR A 10 -38.45 5.99 -0.47
CA THR A 10 -38.55 4.54 -0.67
C THR A 10 -38.17 4.18 -2.10
N GLN A 11 -38.64 4.95 -3.09
CA GLN A 11 -38.29 4.82 -4.51
C GLN A 11 -36.81 5.10 -4.78
N SER A 12 -36.22 6.13 -4.16
CA SER A 12 -34.78 6.39 -4.27
C SER A 12 -33.94 5.32 -3.57
N ARG A 13 -34.47 4.67 -2.53
CA ARG A 13 -33.84 3.51 -1.87
C ARG A 13 -33.97 2.24 -2.70
N GLU A 14 -35.10 2.01 -3.36
CA GLU A 14 -35.30 0.89 -4.30
C GLU A 14 -34.46 1.06 -5.57
N GLN A 15 -34.34 2.29 -6.11
CA GLN A 15 -33.42 2.60 -7.21
C GLN A 15 -31.95 2.45 -6.81
N SER A 16 -31.56 2.78 -5.56
CA SER A 16 -30.20 2.47 -5.08
C SER A 16 -29.91 0.97 -4.97
N LEU A 17 -30.95 0.14 -4.82
CA LEU A 17 -30.83 -1.33 -4.81
C LEU A 17 -30.82 -1.96 -6.21
N GLN A 18 -31.12 -1.20 -7.26
CA GLN A 18 -30.95 -1.58 -8.66
C GLN A 18 -29.79 -0.79 -9.25
N GLY A 19 -28.57 -1.31 -9.07
CA GLY A 19 -27.39 -0.69 -9.67
C GLY A 19 -27.45 -0.59 -11.21
N PRO A 20 -26.49 0.13 -11.82
CA PRO A 20 -26.46 0.33 -13.26
C PRO A 20 -26.39 -1.00 -14.01
N THR A 21 -27.11 -1.06 -15.12
CA THR A 21 -27.05 -2.21 -16.03
C THR A 21 -25.65 -2.33 -16.64
N VAL A 22 -25.25 -3.56 -17.00
CA VAL A 22 -23.93 -3.79 -17.62
C VAL A 22 -23.74 -2.95 -18.89
N GLU A 23 -24.82 -2.68 -19.64
CA GLU A 23 -24.81 -1.84 -20.84
C GLU A 23 -24.53 -0.37 -20.53
N GLU A 24 -25.12 0.20 -19.47
CA GLU A 24 -24.83 1.56 -19.00
C GLU A 24 -23.37 1.69 -18.55
N VAL A 25 -22.83 0.67 -17.87
CA VAL A 25 -21.43 0.65 -17.44
C VAL A 25 -20.48 0.59 -18.65
N VAL A 26 -20.81 -0.19 -19.69
CA VAL A 26 -20.04 -0.25 -20.93
C VAL A 26 -20.09 1.07 -21.70
N LEU A 27 -21.25 1.72 -21.75
CA LEU A 27 -21.41 3.04 -22.36
C LEU A 27 -20.58 4.11 -21.64
N GLY A 28 -20.55 4.06 -20.30
CA GLY A 28 -19.68 4.92 -19.50
C GLY A 28 -18.19 4.70 -19.76
N LEU A 29 -17.75 3.44 -19.87
CA LEU A 29 -16.35 3.10 -20.17
C LEU A 29 -15.89 3.63 -21.54
N LYS A 30 -16.75 3.62 -22.56
CA LYS A 30 -16.45 4.17 -23.88
C LYS A 30 -16.26 5.69 -23.87
N ASN A 31 -16.94 6.40 -22.98
CA ASN A 31 -16.86 7.86 -22.87
C ASN A 31 -15.63 8.35 -22.08
N ASP A 32 -15.13 7.54 -21.13
CA ASP A 32 -13.99 7.91 -20.26
C ASP A 32 -12.62 7.33 -20.70
N SER A 33 -12.56 6.43 -21.69
CA SER A 33 -11.31 5.72 -22.01
C SER A 33 -10.32 6.53 -22.88
N VAL A 34 -9.29 7.09 -22.25
CA VAL A 34 -8.00 7.48 -22.88
C VAL A 34 -7.07 6.24 -23.09
N ILE A 35 -7.46 5.08 -22.53
CA ILE A 35 -6.70 3.84 -22.53
C ILE A 35 -7.04 3.02 -23.80
N PRO A 36 -6.05 2.66 -24.64
CA PRO A 36 -6.30 1.88 -25.86
C PRO A 36 -6.88 0.50 -25.52
N ALA A 37 -7.82 0.06 -26.35
CA ALA A 37 -8.61 -1.18 -26.22
C ALA A 37 -7.77 -2.48 -26.20
N ASP A 38 -6.47 -2.38 -26.40
CA ASP A 38 -5.58 -3.51 -26.70
C ASP A 38 -4.74 -3.96 -25.49
N ALA A 39 -4.84 -3.27 -24.33
CA ALA A 39 -3.90 -3.47 -23.21
C ALA A 39 -4.51 -4.00 -21.90
N VAL A 40 -5.85 -4.07 -21.80
CA VAL A 40 -6.53 -4.62 -20.61
C VAL A 40 -7.66 -5.50 -21.09
N ASP A 41 -7.70 -6.71 -20.55
CA ASP A 41 -8.78 -7.66 -20.74
C ASP A 41 -10.14 -6.96 -20.58
N ILE A 42 -10.87 -6.77 -21.68
CA ILE A 42 -12.11 -5.95 -21.74
C ILE A 42 -13.13 -6.45 -20.72
N THR A 43 -13.17 -7.78 -20.49
CA THR A 43 -14.01 -8.40 -19.47
C THR A 43 -13.60 -7.98 -18.07
N TYR A 44 -12.31 -7.97 -17.75
CA TYR A 44 -11.82 -7.48 -16.46
C TYR A 44 -12.14 -5.99 -16.25
N ALA A 45 -11.97 -5.16 -17.29
CA ALA A 45 -12.28 -3.73 -17.22
C ALA A 45 -13.78 -3.47 -16.94
N ARG A 46 -14.68 -4.22 -17.61
CA ARG A 46 -16.13 -4.15 -17.39
C ARG A 46 -16.50 -4.57 -15.96
N LYS A 47 -16.00 -5.73 -15.52
CA LYS A 47 -16.25 -6.22 -14.15
C LYS A 47 -15.70 -5.24 -13.09
N ALA A 48 -14.51 -4.67 -13.30
CA ALA A 48 -13.93 -3.66 -12.40
C ALA A 48 -14.77 -2.38 -12.31
N ALA A 49 -15.39 -1.96 -13.41
CA ALA A 49 -16.25 -0.78 -13.43
C ALA A 49 -17.56 -1.01 -12.65
N VAL A 50 -18.22 -2.16 -12.85
CA VAL A 50 -19.40 -2.56 -12.05
C VAL A 50 -19.07 -2.60 -10.56
N LEU A 51 -17.93 -3.20 -10.21
CA LEU A 51 -17.45 -3.27 -8.84
C LEU A 51 -17.17 -1.87 -8.25
N ASN A 52 -16.53 -0.98 -8.99
CA ASN A 52 -16.29 0.40 -8.55
C ASN A 52 -17.60 1.15 -8.29
N TRP A 53 -18.65 0.90 -9.09
CA TRP A 53 -19.98 1.45 -8.87
C TRP A 53 -20.61 0.93 -7.58
N ALA A 54 -20.51 -0.37 -7.31
CA ALA A 54 -20.99 -0.95 -6.05
C ALA A 54 -20.27 -0.34 -4.83
N ILE A 55 -18.96 -0.11 -4.91
CA ILE A 55 -18.19 0.53 -3.83
C ILE A 55 -18.56 2.01 -3.68
N LYS A 56 -18.81 2.70 -4.80
CA LYS A 56 -19.28 4.10 -4.79
C LYS A 56 -20.65 4.22 -4.12
N ASP A 57 -21.56 3.29 -4.40
CA ASP A 57 -22.90 3.23 -3.85
C ASP A 57 -22.91 2.92 -2.34
N ILE A 58 -22.04 1.99 -1.90
CA ILE A 58 -21.81 1.74 -0.46
C ILE A 58 -21.33 3.02 0.27
N GLY A 59 -20.55 3.86 -0.42
CA GLY A 59 -20.03 5.11 0.11
C GLY A 59 -18.93 4.93 1.16
N MET A 60 -18.57 6.03 1.82
CA MET A 60 -17.57 6.05 2.89
C MET A 60 -18.23 5.68 4.23
N GLY A 61 -17.95 4.49 4.74
CA GLY A 61 -18.47 4.02 6.02
C GLY A 61 -17.38 3.76 7.06
N TRP A 62 -17.77 3.13 8.16
CA TRP A 62 -16.87 2.83 9.28
C TRP A 62 -15.69 1.97 8.86
N TYR A 63 -15.89 0.98 8.00
CA TYR A 63 -14.82 0.11 7.52
C TYR A 63 -13.73 0.90 6.78
N GLN A 64 -14.09 1.85 5.92
CA GLN A 64 -13.12 2.65 5.19
C GLN A 64 -12.37 3.64 6.09
N TRP A 65 -13.02 4.19 7.12
CA TRP A 65 -12.34 5.02 8.11
C TRP A 65 -11.36 4.22 8.96
N GLN A 66 -11.73 3.01 9.38
CA GLN A 66 -10.80 2.10 10.04
C GLN A 66 -9.64 1.73 9.11
N LEU A 67 -9.92 1.43 7.85
CA LEU A 67 -8.91 1.15 6.83
C LEU A 67 -7.95 2.33 6.66
N PHE A 68 -8.46 3.56 6.61
CA PHE A 68 -7.66 4.78 6.53
C PHE A 68 -6.69 4.92 7.72
N MET A 69 -7.16 4.70 8.96
CA MET A 69 -6.30 4.74 10.14
C MET A 69 -5.22 3.65 10.12
N VAL A 70 -5.60 2.41 9.77
CA VAL A 70 -4.71 1.25 9.77
C VAL A 70 -3.66 1.35 8.65
N ILE A 71 -4.05 1.85 7.48
CA ILE A 71 -3.14 2.16 6.37
C ILE A 71 -2.23 3.33 6.74
N GLY A 72 -2.76 4.34 7.44
CA GLY A 72 -1.98 5.45 8.00
C GLY A 72 -0.78 4.98 8.83
N PHE A 73 -0.90 3.89 9.60
CA PHE A 73 0.25 3.34 10.33
C PHE A 73 1.35 2.75 9.43
N GLY A 74 0.99 2.14 8.30
CA GLY A 74 1.98 1.63 7.35
C GLY A 74 2.63 2.76 6.56
N TRP A 75 1.83 3.77 6.21
CA TRP A 75 2.35 5.02 5.64
C TRP A 75 3.34 5.66 6.62
N ALA A 76 2.97 5.83 7.89
CA ALA A 76 3.85 6.32 8.94
C ALA A 76 5.15 5.49 9.03
N SER A 77 5.02 4.17 9.08
CA SER A 77 6.17 3.25 9.12
C SER A 77 7.07 3.41 7.89
N ASP A 78 6.51 3.69 6.71
CA ASP A 78 7.26 3.82 5.46
C ASP A 78 8.31 4.95 5.52
N ASN A 79 7.94 6.07 6.14
CA ASN A 79 8.87 7.19 6.32
C ASN A 79 9.68 7.11 7.62
N LEU A 80 9.15 6.44 8.65
CA LEU A 80 9.81 6.24 9.94
C LEU A 80 11.19 5.56 9.76
N TRP A 81 11.25 4.45 9.01
CA TRP A 81 12.47 3.63 8.90
C TRP A 81 13.63 4.31 8.16
N PRO A 82 13.42 5.00 7.03
CA PRO A 82 14.49 5.80 6.41
C PRO A 82 15.04 6.90 7.31
N VAL A 83 14.17 7.56 8.09
CA VAL A 83 14.58 8.57 9.08
C VAL A 83 15.35 7.92 10.23
N VAL A 84 14.90 6.78 10.72
CA VAL A 84 15.58 6.00 11.76
C VAL A 84 17.00 5.65 11.33
N THR A 85 17.19 5.15 10.11
CA THR A 85 18.52 4.86 9.56
C THR A 85 19.41 6.10 9.50
N SER A 86 18.82 7.25 9.16
CA SER A 86 19.55 8.53 9.12
C SER A 86 19.99 8.98 10.52
N LEU A 87 19.15 8.77 11.54
CA LEU A 87 19.43 9.15 12.93
C LEU A 87 20.48 8.24 13.59
N ILE A 88 20.45 6.94 13.30
CA ILE A 88 21.45 5.98 13.82
C ILE A 88 22.78 6.01 13.07
N PHE A 89 22.83 6.66 11.90
CA PHE A 89 24.01 6.67 11.03
C PHE A 89 25.28 7.15 11.76
N THR A 90 25.19 8.30 12.45
CA THR A 90 26.33 8.88 13.17
C THR A 90 26.78 8.00 14.35
N PRO A 91 25.89 7.55 15.26
CA PRO A 91 26.26 6.60 16.31
C PRO A 91 26.92 5.30 15.81
N ILE A 92 26.42 4.72 14.72
CA ILE A 92 26.97 3.49 14.13
C ILE A 92 28.36 3.74 13.53
N LYS A 93 28.54 4.88 12.86
CA LYS A 93 29.83 5.29 12.32
C LYS A 93 30.88 5.41 13.43
N SER A 94 30.50 6.01 14.57
CA SER A 94 31.41 6.17 15.72
C SER A 94 31.76 4.84 16.39
N GLU A 95 30.83 3.88 16.49
CA GLU A 95 31.10 2.57 17.14
C GLU A 95 31.93 1.62 16.27
N PHE A 96 31.61 1.51 14.99
CA PHE A 96 32.24 0.51 14.12
C PHE A 96 33.35 1.06 13.23
N ASN A 97 33.48 2.38 13.15
CA ASN A 97 34.46 3.11 12.32
C ASN A 97 34.72 2.45 10.94
N PRO A 98 33.67 2.25 10.12
CA PRO A 98 33.78 1.49 8.88
C PRO A 98 34.57 2.26 7.82
N PRO A 99 35.30 1.57 6.91
CA PRO A 99 36.07 2.22 5.84
C PRO A 99 35.19 3.00 4.86
N LYS A 100 33.91 2.62 4.73
CA LYS A 100 32.94 3.27 3.85
C LYS A 100 31.57 3.41 4.55
N PRO A 101 31.37 4.44 5.39
CA PRO A 101 30.11 4.65 6.13
C PRO A 101 28.84 4.71 5.25
N PRO A 102 28.85 5.30 4.03
CA PRO A 102 27.65 5.37 3.18
C PRO A 102 27.08 4.01 2.73
N LEU A 103 27.79 2.89 2.95
CA LEU A 103 27.25 1.56 2.64
C LEU A 103 25.97 1.23 3.41
N LEU A 104 25.76 1.80 4.59
CA LEU A 104 24.52 1.58 5.35
C LEU A 104 23.30 2.14 4.60
N SER A 105 23.41 3.39 4.13
CA SER A 105 22.36 4.02 3.32
C SER A 105 22.18 3.32 1.98
N LEU A 106 23.26 2.86 1.36
CA LEU A 106 23.19 2.06 0.13
C LEU A 106 22.42 0.75 0.36
N ALA A 107 22.73 0.02 1.44
CA ALA A 107 22.05 -1.23 1.77
C ALA A 107 20.55 -1.03 2.01
N GLN A 108 20.18 0.04 2.73
CA GLN A 108 18.77 0.46 2.88
C GLN A 108 18.10 0.70 1.52
N ASN A 109 18.72 1.48 0.64
CA ASN A 109 18.11 1.83 -0.66
C ASN A 109 17.97 0.59 -1.56
N ILE A 110 18.94 -0.33 -1.55
CA ILE A 110 18.83 -1.62 -2.24
C ILE A 110 17.66 -2.43 -1.67
N GLY A 111 17.51 -2.48 -0.35
CA GLY A 111 16.39 -3.12 0.32
C GLY A 111 15.04 -2.52 -0.11
N LEU A 112 14.91 -1.19 -0.09
CA LEU A 112 13.71 -0.48 -0.54
C LEU A 112 13.36 -0.80 -1.99
N LEU A 113 14.34 -0.75 -2.90
CA LEU A 113 14.16 -1.06 -4.31
C LEU A 113 13.71 -2.51 -4.54
N ALA A 114 14.43 -3.46 -3.93
CA ALA A 114 14.09 -4.88 -4.02
C ALA A 114 12.71 -5.17 -3.43
N GLY A 115 12.36 -4.53 -2.31
CA GLY A 115 11.06 -4.63 -1.66
C GLY A 115 9.94 -4.08 -2.53
N ALA A 116 10.11 -2.88 -3.09
CA ALA A 116 9.10 -2.27 -3.96
C ALA A 116 8.80 -3.13 -5.19
N ILE A 117 9.84 -3.71 -5.82
CA ILE A 117 9.67 -4.64 -6.93
C ILE A 117 8.98 -5.93 -6.46
N PHE A 118 9.54 -6.59 -5.45
CA PHE A 118 9.04 -7.89 -5.00
C PHE A 118 7.61 -7.83 -4.48
N TRP A 119 7.28 -6.89 -3.60
CA TRP A 119 5.93 -6.76 -3.04
C TRP A 119 4.96 -6.09 -4.01
N GLY A 120 5.44 -5.17 -4.85
CA GLY A 120 4.61 -4.53 -5.88
C GLY A 120 4.05 -5.54 -6.88
N PHE A 121 4.87 -6.47 -7.36
CA PHE A 121 4.39 -7.57 -8.21
C PHE A 121 3.85 -8.75 -7.42
N GLY A 122 4.46 -9.07 -6.28
CA GLY A 122 4.13 -10.23 -5.46
C GLY A 122 2.75 -10.14 -4.80
N CYS A 123 2.27 -8.94 -4.45
CA CYS A 123 0.94 -8.79 -3.85
C CYS A 123 -0.19 -9.21 -4.81
N ASP A 124 0.01 -9.03 -6.12
CA ASP A 124 -0.92 -9.47 -7.16
C ASP A 124 -0.87 -11.00 -7.39
N ILE A 125 0.14 -11.71 -6.87
CA ILE A 125 0.30 -13.17 -7.00
C ILE A 125 -0.14 -13.87 -5.71
N PHE A 126 0.49 -13.53 -4.58
CA PHE A 126 0.31 -14.21 -3.29
C PHE A 126 -0.92 -13.73 -2.52
N GLY A 127 -1.43 -12.54 -2.83
CA GLY A 127 -2.56 -11.91 -2.14
C GLY A 127 -2.13 -10.64 -1.44
N ARG A 128 -2.98 -9.61 -1.54
CA ARG A 128 -2.71 -8.28 -1.01
C ARG A 128 -2.81 -8.28 0.50
N ARG A 129 -3.71 -9.08 1.07
CA ARG A 129 -3.82 -9.26 2.52
C ARG A 129 -2.54 -9.80 3.15
N TRP A 130 -1.90 -10.78 2.52
CA TRP A 130 -0.65 -11.35 3.03
C TRP A 130 0.49 -10.36 2.90
N ALA A 131 0.64 -9.74 1.73
CA ALA A 131 1.64 -8.71 1.50
C ALA A 131 1.52 -7.57 2.53
N PHE A 132 0.31 -7.06 2.78
CA PHE A 132 0.00 -5.98 3.72
C PHE A 132 0.46 -6.24 5.17
N ASN A 133 0.39 -7.50 5.61
CA ASN A 133 0.79 -7.89 6.96
C ASN A 133 2.28 -8.26 7.02
N LEU A 134 2.76 -9.02 6.03
CA LEU A 134 4.14 -9.52 6.02
C LEU A 134 5.18 -8.40 5.89
N THR A 135 4.89 -7.34 5.12
CA THR A 135 5.80 -6.20 4.96
C THR A 135 6.12 -5.53 6.30
N LEU A 136 5.09 -5.22 7.11
CA LEU A 136 5.27 -4.66 8.46
C LEU A 136 5.84 -5.67 9.46
N GLY A 137 5.42 -6.93 9.40
CA GLY A 137 5.95 -7.97 10.27
C GLY A 137 7.44 -8.20 10.06
N LEU A 138 7.90 -8.27 8.80
CA LEU A 138 9.31 -8.37 8.44
C LEU A 138 10.09 -7.12 8.87
N THR A 139 9.52 -5.94 8.67
CA THR A 139 10.14 -4.68 9.09
C THR A 139 10.34 -4.66 10.61
N ALA A 140 9.32 -5.02 11.39
CA ALA A 140 9.40 -5.09 12.84
C ALA A 140 10.42 -6.13 13.32
N LEU A 141 10.39 -7.34 12.74
CA LEU A 141 11.31 -8.43 13.08
C LEU A 141 12.77 -8.04 12.84
N TRP A 142 13.10 -7.63 11.61
CA TRP A 142 14.47 -7.28 11.26
C TRP A 142 14.94 -6.00 11.93
N GLY A 143 14.02 -5.06 12.19
CA GLY A 143 14.27 -3.87 12.98
C GLY A 143 14.67 -4.17 14.43
N LEU A 144 13.97 -5.10 15.09
CA LEU A 144 14.32 -5.56 16.44
C LEU A 144 15.63 -6.35 16.46
N VAL A 145 15.82 -7.25 15.49
CA VAL A 145 17.05 -8.05 15.35
C VAL A 145 18.27 -7.14 15.09
N ALA A 146 18.08 -6.04 14.36
CA ALA A 146 19.14 -5.08 14.06
C ALA A 146 19.74 -4.43 15.31
N ALA A 147 18.96 -4.26 16.39
CA ALA A 147 19.49 -3.75 17.66
C ALA A 147 20.57 -4.67 18.27
N GLY A 148 20.52 -5.96 17.94
CA GLY A 148 21.49 -6.98 18.36
C GLY A 148 22.74 -7.04 17.49
N SER A 149 22.89 -6.22 16.44
CA SER A 149 23.96 -6.40 15.47
C SER A 149 25.36 -6.29 16.09
N PRO A 150 26.26 -7.26 15.85
CA PRO A 150 27.62 -7.24 16.40
C PRO A 150 28.64 -6.54 15.49
N SER A 151 28.28 -6.21 14.23
CA SER A 151 29.20 -5.63 13.24
C SER A 151 28.49 -4.69 12.27
N PHE A 152 29.27 -3.83 11.59
CA PHE A 152 28.77 -2.94 10.54
C PHE A 152 28.14 -3.71 9.36
N ALA A 153 28.72 -4.85 8.99
CA ALA A 153 28.16 -5.70 7.95
C ALA A 153 26.79 -6.27 8.36
N ALA A 154 26.66 -6.73 9.61
CA ALA A 154 25.40 -7.28 10.12
C ALA A 154 24.28 -6.23 10.13
N ILE A 155 24.55 -5.00 10.61
CA ILE A 155 23.54 -3.94 10.58
C ILE A 155 23.19 -3.51 9.16
N GLY A 156 24.15 -3.51 8.23
CA GLY A 156 23.88 -3.28 6.81
C GLY A 156 22.99 -4.35 6.18
N THR A 157 23.20 -5.63 6.50
CA THR A 157 22.32 -6.71 6.04
C THR A 157 20.93 -6.60 6.63
N PHE A 158 20.82 -6.36 7.94
CA PHE A 158 19.51 -6.13 8.56
C PHE A 158 18.84 -4.88 7.98
N ALA A 159 19.62 -3.85 7.62
CA ALA A 159 19.11 -2.65 6.96
C ALA A 159 18.43 -2.96 5.65
N ALA A 160 19.09 -3.72 4.78
CA ALA A 160 18.48 -4.18 3.56
C ALA A 160 17.20 -5.01 3.83
N LEU A 161 17.20 -5.86 4.87
CA LEU A 161 16.08 -6.75 5.19
C LEU A 161 14.86 -6.03 5.78
N TRP A 162 15.02 -5.08 6.70
CA TRP A 162 13.87 -4.29 7.17
C TRP A 162 13.39 -3.35 6.07
N SER A 163 14.30 -2.76 5.29
CA SER A 163 13.96 -1.89 4.16
C SER A 163 13.24 -2.64 3.04
N PHE A 164 13.49 -3.94 2.88
CA PHE A 164 12.73 -4.80 1.99
C PHE A 164 11.24 -4.90 2.39
N GLY A 165 10.95 -4.96 3.69
CA GLY A 165 9.57 -4.89 4.19
C GLY A 165 8.96 -3.51 3.95
N VAL A 166 9.71 -2.45 4.28
CA VAL A 166 9.27 -1.05 4.13
C VAL A 166 8.89 -0.72 2.69
N GLY A 167 9.76 -1.04 1.72
CA GLY A 167 9.53 -0.70 0.31
C GLY A 167 8.28 -1.34 -0.29
N GLY A 168 7.76 -2.42 0.32
CA GLY A 168 6.52 -3.05 -0.08
C GLY A 168 5.25 -2.43 0.52
N ASN A 169 5.36 -1.68 1.63
CA ASN A 169 4.19 -1.07 2.27
C ASN A 169 3.51 -0.08 1.34
N LEU A 170 4.26 0.87 0.78
CA LEU A 170 3.70 1.95 -0.04
C LEU A 170 2.85 1.44 -1.22
N PRO A 171 3.34 0.55 -2.11
CA PRO A 171 2.54 0.08 -3.24
C PRO A 171 1.35 -0.79 -2.80
N VAL A 172 1.54 -1.67 -1.81
CA VAL A 172 0.50 -2.60 -1.35
C VAL A 172 -0.62 -1.86 -0.63
N ASP A 173 -0.27 -0.98 0.30
CA ASP A 173 -1.22 -0.17 1.06
C ASP A 173 -2.00 0.75 0.14
N SER A 174 -1.33 1.43 -0.80
CA SER A 174 -2.00 2.31 -1.78
C SER A 174 -3.01 1.54 -2.63
N ALA A 175 -2.63 0.35 -3.10
CA ALA A 175 -3.46 -0.44 -3.99
C ALA A 175 -4.70 -0.99 -3.27
N ILE A 176 -4.53 -1.47 -2.03
CA ILE A 176 -5.67 -1.88 -1.18
C ILE A 176 -6.56 -0.68 -0.88
N PHE A 177 -5.99 0.47 -0.49
CA PHE A 177 -6.77 1.65 -0.15
C PHE A 177 -7.66 2.10 -1.30
N LEU A 178 -7.09 2.26 -2.50
CA LEU A 178 -7.82 2.70 -3.69
C LEU A 178 -8.87 1.70 -4.18
N GLU A 179 -8.78 0.44 -3.76
CA GLU A 179 -9.72 -0.60 -4.13
C GLU A 179 -10.93 -0.70 -3.22
N PHE A 180 -10.84 -0.19 -1.98
CA PHE A 180 -11.96 -0.14 -1.04
C PHE A 180 -12.56 1.26 -0.90
N LEU A 181 -11.91 2.29 -1.44
CA LEU A 181 -12.35 3.67 -1.33
C LEU A 181 -13.26 4.08 -2.50
N PRO A 182 -14.38 4.77 -2.24
CA PRO A 182 -15.18 5.36 -3.31
C PRO A 182 -14.39 6.46 -4.05
N ALA A 183 -14.64 6.60 -5.35
CA ALA A 183 -13.94 7.55 -6.21
C ALA A 183 -13.96 9.01 -5.67
N SER A 184 -15.04 9.40 -4.98
CA SER A 184 -15.19 10.73 -4.38
C SER A 184 -14.18 11.06 -3.28
N HIS A 185 -13.64 10.04 -2.59
CA HIS A 185 -12.76 10.23 -1.44
C HIS A 185 -11.30 9.86 -1.72
N GLN A 186 -10.93 9.60 -2.97
CA GLN A 186 -9.55 9.24 -3.35
C GLN A 186 -8.50 10.28 -2.95
N TYR A 187 -8.90 11.54 -2.72
CA TYR A 187 -8.03 12.58 -2.15
C TYR A 187 -7.47 12.22 -0.77
N LEU A 188 -8.10 11.31 -0.02
CA LEU A 188 -7.59 10.81 1.26
C LEU A 188 -6.23 10.12 1.11
N LEU A 189 -5.89 9.62 -0.08
CA LEU A 189 -4.56 9.08 -0.37
C LEU A 189 -3.49 10.18 -0.17
N THR A 190 -3.77 11.40 -0.62
CA THR A 190 -2.87 12.54 -0.41
C THR A 190 -2.81 12.93 1.07
N VAL A 191 -3.94 12.83 1.79
CA VAL A 191 -4.02 13.12 3.23
C VAL A 191 -3.17 12.12 4.04
N LEU A 192 -2.93 10.89 3.56
CA LEU A 192 -2.01 9.95 4.20
C LEU A 192 -0.57 10.49 4.31
N SER A 193 -0.19 11.47 3.50
CA SER A 193 1.10 12.19 3.64
C SER A 193 1.25 12.90 5.00
N VAL A 194 0.14 13.20 5.70
CA VAL A 194 0.20 13.74 7.07
C VAL A 194 0.77 12.72 8.04
N TYR A 195 0.51 11.42 7.83
CA TYR A 195 1.08 10.35 8.65
C TYR A 195 2.59 10.22 8.46
N TRP A 196 3.12 10.53 7.27
CA TRP A 196 4.56 10.66 7.07
C TRP A 196 5.17 11.71 7.97
N ALA A 197 4.64 12.93 7.95
CA ALA A 197 5.14 14.02 8.79
C ALA A 197 5.04 13.67 10.28
N LEU A 198 3.92 13.09 10.72
CA LEU A 198 3.73 12.65 12.10
C LEU A 198 4.77 11.59 12.51
N ALA A 199 5.06 10.63 11.63
CA ALA A 199 6.06 9.61 11.88
C ALA A 199 7.46 10.19 12.07
N GLN A 200 7.83 11.19 11.26
CA GLN A 200 9.11 11.90 11.42
C GLN A 200 9.20 12.59 12.77
N VAL A 201 8.14 13.28 13.20
CA VAL A 201 8.11 13.95 14.50
C VAL A 201 8.28 12.93 15.63
N ILE A 202 7.55 11.82 15.58
CA ILE A 202 7.66 10.73 16.56
C ILE A 202 9.08 10.15 16.57
N ALA A 203 9.66 9.87 15.40
CA ALA A 203 11.02 9.35 15.27
C ALA A 203 12.05 10.27 15.93
N ASN A 204 11.97 11.56 15.62
CA ASN A 204 12.88 12.57 16.14
C ASN A 204 12.70 12.81 17.64
N LEU A 205 11.47 12.75 18.17
CA LEU A 205 11.22 12.84 19.61
C LEU A 205 11.79 11.64 20.37
N ILE A 206 11.58 10.43 19.87
CA ILE A 206 12.16 9.22 20.48
C ILE A 206 13.69 9.28 20.39
N ALA A 207 14.24 9.70 19.25
CA ALA A 207 15.67 9.87 19.08
C ALA A 207 16.24 10.94 20.01
N TRP A 208 15.55 12.06 20.19
CA TRP A 208 15.99 13.09 21.12
C TRP A 208 16.05 12.55 22.56
N GLY A 209 15.05 11.80 23.00
CA GLY A 209 15.05 11.19 24.34
C GLY A 209 16.12 10.11 24.53
N LEU A 210 16.38 9.28 23.52
CA LEU A 210 17.28 8.13 23.64
C LEU A 210 18.70 8.42 23.17
N LEU A 211 18.87 8.96 21.96
CA LEU A 211 20.19 9.25 21.40
C LEU A 211 20.88 10.38 22.17
N SER A 212 20.17 11.41 22.64
CA SER A 212 20.81 12.52 23.38
C SER A 212 21.34 12.11 24.76
N ASN A 213 20.74 11.10 25.40
CA ASN A 213 21.07 10.71 26.77
C ASN A 213 21.99 9.48 26.86
N PHE A 214 21.98 8.62 25.83
CA PHE A 214 22.65 7.30 25.87
C PHE A 214 23.64 7.06 24.71
N THR A 215 24.07 8.11 24.01
CA THR A 215 25.08 8.05 22.94
C THR A 215 26.28 8.89 23.33
N CYS A 216 27.49 8.44 22.97
CA CYS A 216 28.70 9.25 23.10
C CYS A 216 28.59 10.54 22.26
N ASP A 217 29.18 11.63 22.74
CA ASP A 217 29.34 12.84 21.94
C ASP A 217 30.27 12.55 20.73
N ILE A 218 30.02 13.23 19.61
CA ILE A 218 30.77 13.10 18.34
C ILE A 218 32.26 13.41 18.53
N LYS A 219 32.60 14.18 19.58
CA LYS A 219 33.97 14.59 19.92
C LYS A 219 34.71 13.61 20.82
N ASP A 220 34.05 12.58 21.35
CA ASP A 220 34.62 11.70 22.36
C ASP A 220 35.38 10.53 21.69
N THR A 221 36.71 10.53 21.81
CA THR A 221 37.62 9.57 21.14
C THR A 221 37.59 8.17 21.74
N ASN A 222 37.00 7.99 22.92
CA ASN A 222 36.89 6.71 23.64
C ASN A 222 35.44 6.24 23.78
N CYS A 223 34.70 6.22 22.66
CA CYS A 223 33.35 5.67 22.66
C CYS A 223 33.39 4.12 22.69
N THR A 224 33.28 3.56 23.89
CA THR A 224 33.16 2.12 24.10
C THR A 224 31.71 1.67 23.88
N ARG A 225 31.51 0.44 23.41
CA ARG A 225 30.18 -0.17 23.18
C ARG A 225 29.21 -0.02 24.37
N ALA A 226 29.73 -0.03 25.60
CA ALA A 226 28.95 0.16 26.82
C ALA A 226 28.34 1.58 26.96
N LYS A 227 28.95 2.60 26.35
CA LYS A 227 28.50 4.00 26.37
C LYS A 227 27.66 4.41 25.15
N ASN A 228 27.50 3.52 24.16
CA ASN A 228 26.79 3.80 22.91
C ASN A 228 25.53 2.94 22.72
N PHE A 229 24.82 2.65 23.81
CA PHE A 229 23.63 1.79 23.74
C PHE A 229 22.39 2.54 23.21
N GLY A 230 22.45 3.86 23.06
CA GLY A 230 21.34 4.72 22.62
C GLY A 230 20.73 4.32 21.29
N TRP A 231 21.55 4.00 20.28
CA TRP A 231 21.03 3.56 18.98
C TRP A 231 20.38 2.17 19.04
N ARG A 232 20.84 1.29 19.94
CA ARG A 232 20.22 -0.04 20.14
C ARG A 232 18.87 0.10 20.83
N TYR A 233 18.78 0.92 21.88
CA TYR A 233 17.50 1.22 22.52
C TYR A 233 16.53 1.89 21.55
N PHE A 234 17.01 2.82 20.73
CA PHE A 234 16.20 3.44 19.69
C PHE A 234 15.66 2.43 18.69
N MET A 235 16.49 1.51 18.20
CA MET A 235 16.05 0.43 17.30
C MET A 235 15.04 -0.51 17.98
N ILE A 236 15.22 -0.83 19.27
CA ILE A 236 14.25 -1.64 20.04
C ILE A 236 12.92 -0.90 20.20
N THR A 237 12.94 0.39 20.53
CA THR A 237 11.73 1.19 20.72
C THR A 237 10.96 1.37 19.41
N VAL A 238 11.66 1.69 18.31
CA VAL A 238 11.05 1.87 16.99
C VAL A 238 10.60 0.53 16.39
N GLY A 239 11.42 -0.52 16.54
CA GLY A 239 11.04 -1.88 16.16
C GLY A 239 9.83 -2.39 16.94
N GLY A 240 9.76 -2.08 18.25
CA GLY A 240 8.63 -2.39 19.12
C GLY A 240 7.37 -1.60 18.74
N LEU A 241 7.50 -0.31 18.42
CA LEU A 241 6.40 0.51 17.88
C LEU A 241 5.86 -0.10 16.57
N THR A 242 6.76 -0.49 15.67
CA THR A 242 6.41 -1.15 14.40
C THR A 242 5.75 -2.51 14.66
N LEU A 243 6.18 -3.26 15.67
CA LEU A 243 5.56 -4.52 16.09
C LEU A 243 4.15 -4.30 16.63
N ILE A 244 3.94 -3.24 17.42
CA ILE A 244 2.59 -2.86 17.90
C ILE A 244 1.69 -2.50 16.70
N MET A 245 2.19 -1.73 15.73
CA MET A 245 1.45 -1.45 14.49
C MET A 245 1.10 -2.73 13.73
N PHE A 246 2.02 -3.69 13.65
CA PHE A 246 1.78 -5.00 13.06
C PHE A 246 0.72 -5.80 13.82
N ILE A 247 0.76 -5.85 15.16
CA ILE A 247 -0.23 -6.53 15.99
C ILE A 247 -1.61 -5.88 15.82
N ILE A 248 -1.68 -4.54 15.77
CA ILE A 248 -2.94 -3.82 15.52
C ILE A 248 -3.48 -4.19 14.13
N ARG A 249 -2.63 -4.23 13.09
CA ARG A 249 -3.03 -4.69 11.75
C ARG A 249 -3.53 -6.13 11.75
N PHE A 250 -2.86 -7.03 12.46
CA PHE A 250 -3.17 -8.45 12.41
C PHE A 250 -4.37 -8.85 13.27
N VAL A 251 -4.47 -8.29 14.47
CA VAL A 251 -5.45 -8.68 15.50
C VAL A 251 -6.67 -7.75 15.51
N ALA A 252 -6.46 -6.43 15.43
CA ALA A 252 -7.55 -5.47 15.58
C ALA A 252 -8.31 -5.21 14.28
N PHE A 253 -7.70 -5.43 13.12
CA PHE A 253 -8.34 -5.18 11.82
C PHE A 253 -8.18 -6.35 10.84
N LYS A 254 -9.19 -7.22 10.79
CA LYS A 254 -9.26 -8.26 9.76
C LYS A 254 -9.58 -7.59 8.42
N ILE A 255 -8.53 -7.29 7.66
CA ILE A 255 -8.63 -6.79 6.29
C ILE A 255 -9.19 -7.89 5.40
N PHE A 256 -10.12 -7.51 4.54
CA PHE A 256 -10.59 -8.40 3.49
C PHE A 256 -9.60 -8.40 2.32
N GLU A 257 -9.51 -9.52 1.62
CA GLU A 257 -8.78 -9.55 0.36
C GLU A 257 -9.45 -8.60 -0.64
N SER A 258 -8.66 -8.00 -1.53
CA SER A 258 -9.22 -7.08 -2.52
C SER A 258 -10.25 -7.76 -3.43
N PRO A 259 -11.45 -7.18 -3.62
CA PRO A 259 -12.44 -7.71 -4.55
C PRO A 259 -11.92 -7.72 -6.00
N LYS A 260 -11.11 -6.73 -6.40
CA LYS A 260 -10.49 -6.68 -7.73
C LYS A 260 -9.44 -7.76 -7.91
N TYR A 261 -8.65 -8.03 -6.87
CA TYR A 261 -7.69 -9.13 -6.87
C TYR A 261 -8.38 -10.48 -7.05
N LEU A 262 -9.47 -10.73 -6.31
CA LEU A 262 -10.22 -11.98 -6.38
C LEU A 262 -10.87 -12.17 -7.76
N MET A 263 -11.46 -11.11 -8.30
CA MET A 263 -12.01 -11.08 -9.66
C MET A 263 -10.92 -11.32 -10.71
N GLY A 264 -9.72 -10.76 -10.53
CA GLY A 264 -8.55 -11.05 -11.37
C GLY A 264 -8.15 -12.53 -11.35
N LYS A 265 -8.36 -13.21 -10.22
CA LYS A 265 -8.18 -14.66 -10.06
C LYS A 265 -9.38 -15.51 -10.48
N GLY A 266 -10.45 -14.92 -11.03
CA GLY A 266 -11.68 -15.61 -11.41
C GLY A 266 -12.55 -16.06 -10.23
N LYS A 267 -12.29 -15.56 -9.02
CA LYS A 267 -13.04 -15.84 -7.80
C LYS A 267 -14.14 -14.81 -7.56
N ASP A 268 -15.04 -14.68 -8.54
CA ASP A 268 -16.08 -13.65 -8.53
C ASP A 268 -17.05 -13.81 -7.34
N GLU A 269 -17.33 -15.03 -6.91
CA GLU A 269 -18.18 -15.30 -5.74
C GLU A 269 -17.57 -14.76 -4.45
N GLU A 270 -16.26 -14.94 -4.25
CA GLU A 270 -15.55 -14.39 -3.09
C GLU A 270 -15.49 -12.87 -3.16
N ALA A 271 -15.31 -12.29 -4.36
CA ALA A 271 -15.31 -10.84 -4.56
C ALA A 271 -16.66 -10.21 -4.16
N VAL A 272 -17.77 -10.78 -4.63
CA VAL A 272 -19.13 -10.33 -4.27
C VAL A 272 -19.35 -10.48 -2.76
N ARG A 273 -18.96 -11.62 -2.18
CA ARG A 273 -19.08 -11.85 -0.73
C ARG A 273 -18.36 -10.78 0.09
N ILE A 274 -17.16 -10.37 -0.32
CA ILE A 274 -16.41 -9.32 0.39
C ILE A 274 -17.09 -7.97 0.27
N VAL A 275 -17.64 -7.62 -0.89
CA VAL A 275 -18.37 -6.35 -1.06
C VAL A 275 -19.60 -6.30 -0.15
N HIS A 276 -20.36 -7.39 -0.07
CA HIS A 276 -21.48 -7.53 0.87
C HIS A 276 -21.05 -7.44 2.33
N GLU A 277 -19.90 -8.02 2.68
CA GLU A 277 -19.36 -7.97 4.03
C GLU A 277 -18.91 -6.56 4.42
N VAL A 278 -18.33 -5.81 3.47
CA VAL A 278 -17.99 -4.38 3.63
C VAL A 278 -19.26 -3.54 3.78
N ALA A 279 -20.27 -3.77 2.93
CA ALA A 279 -21.58 -3.11 3.06
C ALA A 279 -22.20 -3.37 4.44
N ARG A 280 -22.19 -4.62 4.89
CA ARG A 280 -22.67 -5.01 6.23
C ARG A 280 -21.94 -4.28 7.36
N ARG A 281 -20.61 -4.17 7.30
CA ARG A 281 -19.83 -3.40 8.29
C ARG A 281 -20.12 -1.91 8.26
N ASN A 282 -20.56 -1.40 7.13
CA ASN A 282 -20.97 -0.01 6.97
C ASN A 282 -22.45 0.23 7.29
N ASN A 283 -23.18 -0.80 7.74
CA ASN A 283 -24.63 -0.78 7.94
C ASN A 283 -25.42 -0.43 6.66
N THR A 284 -24.88 -0.82 5.49
CA THR A 284 -25.52 -0.66 4.18
C THR A 284 -25.74 -2.03 3.53
N GLN A 285 -26.46 -2.06 2.41
CA GLN A 285 -26.59 -3.23 1.55
C GLN A 285 -25.99 -2.90 0.19
N SER A 286 -25.45 -3.91 -0.50
CA SER A 286 -24.98 -3.76 -1.87
C SER A 286 -25.92 -4.52 -2.81
N TRP A 287 -26.20 -3.93 -3.97
CA TRP A 287 -26.96 -4.56 -5.05
C TRP A 287 -26.12 -5.53 -5.89
N LEU A 288 -24.80 -5.62 -5.66
CA LEU A 288 -23.89 -6.41 -6.47
C LEU A 288 -24.18 -7.91 -6.31
N THR A 289 -24.53 -8.59 -7.40
CA THR A 289 -24.70 -10.04 -7.44
C THR A 289 -23.66 -10.68 -8.37
N ILE A 290 -23.52 -12.00 -8.26
CA ILE A 290 -22.65 -12.78 -9.16
C ILE A 290 -23.13 -12.63 -10.63
N GLU A 291 -24.44 -12.49 -10.84
CA GLU A 291 -25.04 -12.32 -12.16
C GLU A 291 -24.57 -11.02 -12.85
N HIS A 292 -24.42 -9.92 -12.11
CA HIS A 292 -23.88 -8.67 -12.66
C HIS A 292 -22.42 -8.82 -13.14
N LEU A 293 -21.62 -9.63 -12.45
CA LEU A 293 -20.24 -9.92 -12.88
C LEU A 293 -20.20 -10.89 -14.05
N LYS A 294 -21.03 -11.94 -14.04
CA LYS A 294 -21.15 -12.92 -15.14
C LYS A 294 -21.69 -12.28 -16.42
N ALA A 295 -22.61 -11.33 -16.32
CA ALA A 295 -23.11 -10.57 -17.47
C ALA A 295 -22.04 -9.70 -18.15
N CYS A 296 -20.89 -9.47 -17.51
CA CYS A 296 -19.73 -8.80 -18.11
C CYS A 296 -18.78 -9.75 -18.87
N GLU A 297 -18.94 -11.06 -18.74
CA GLU A 297 -18.15 -12.06 -19.46
C GLU A 297 -18.56 -12.09 -20.94
N LEU A 298 -17.57 -12.14 -21.82
CA LEU A 298 -17.80 -12.34 -23.26
C LEU A 298 -17.88 -13.84 -23.54
N GLU A 299 -18.79 -14.26 -24.43
CA GLU A 299 -18.90 -15.67 -24.84
C GLU A 299 -17.55 -16.20 -25.35
N GLY A 300 -17.05 -17.28 -24.73
CA GLY A 300 -15.77 -17.90 -25.09
C GLY A 300 -14.54 -17.42 -24.29
N HIS A 301 -14.72 -16.56 -23.28
CA HIS A 301 -13.60 -16.13 -22.44
C HIS A 301 -13.20 -17.22 -21.43
N VAL A 302 -12.08 -17.88 -21.67
CA VAL A 302 -11.47 -18.80 -20.70
C VAL A 302 -10.63 -17.98 -19.74
N GLN A 303 -11.17 -17.74 -18.54
CA GLN A 303 -10.46 -17.09 -17.44
C GLN A 303 -9.24 -17.95 -17.04
N GLN A 304 -8.07 -17.65 -17.58
CA GLN A 304 -6.84 -18.37 -17.27
C GLN A 304 -6.38 -18.04 -15.84
N THR A 305 -6.46 -19.04 -14.96
CA THR A 305 -6.31 -18.96 -13.50
C THR A 305 -4.88 -19.16 -13.01
N THR A 306 -3.92 -19.39 -13.91
CA THR A 306 -2.56 -19.82 -13.53
C THR A 306 -1.68 -18.64 -13.11
N ALA A 307 -0.99 -18.77 -11.98
CA ALA A 307 -0.01 -17.80 -11.50
C ALA A 307 1.10 -17.51 -12.53
N SER A 308 1.45 -18.49 -13.37
CA SER A 308 2.40 -18.34 -14.47
C SER A 308 1.91 -17.39 -15.57
N ASP A 309 0.62 -17.40 -15.88
CA ASP A 309 0.02 -16.54 -16.92
C ASP A 309 -0.16 -15.11 -16.41
N ALA A 310 -0.44 -14.94 -15.11
CA ALA A 310 -0.41 -13.65 -14.43
C ALA A 310 1.00 -13.03 -14.45
N VAL A 311 2.04 -13.84 -14.18
CA VAL A 311 3.44 -13.40 -14.29
C VAL A 311 3.78 -13.04 -15.73
N LYS A 312 3.38 -13.85 -16.71
CA LYS A 312 3.64 -13.60 -18.13
C LYS A 312 2.96 -12.32 -18.62
N ARG A 313 1.68 -12.08 -18.30
CA ARG A 313 0.98 -10.81 -18.60
C ARG A 313 1.66 -9.61 -17.95
N LYS A 314 2.14 -9.72 -16.70
CA LYS A 314 2.83 -8.61 -16.03
C LYS A 314 4.22 -8.35 -16.60
N LEU A 315 4.95 -9.38 -17.01
CA LEU A 315 6.20 -9.23 -17.76
C LEU A 315 5.95 -8.61 -19.14
N GLU A 316 4.88 -9.02 -19.83
CA GLU A 316 4.43 -8.44 -21.10
C GLU A 316 3.95 -6.99 -20.93
N ALA A 317 3.42 -6.62 -19.74
CA ALA A 317 3.07 -5.26 -19.38
C ALA A 317 4.29 -4.36 -19.09
N VAL A 318 5.47 -4.93 -18.86
CA VAL A 318 6.77 -4.22 -18.92
C VAL A 318 7.20 -4.03 -20.39
N ASN A 319 6.26 -3.99 -21.34
CA ASN A 319 6.53 -3.52 -22.68
C ASN A 319 6.75 -2.00 -22.69
N LEU A 320 7.73 -1.57 -23.49
CA LEU A 320 8.01 -0.16 -23.79
C LEU A 320 6.80 0.60 -24.36
N SER A 321 5.73 -0.09 -24.76
CA SER A 321 4.45 0.51 -25.19
C SER A 321 3.75 1.29 -24.07
N HIS A 322 3.78 0.81 -22.83
CA HIS A 322 3.20 1.52 -21.67
C HIS A 322 4.04 2.74 -21.26
N ILE A 323 5.37 2.64 -21.37
CA ILE A 323 6.27 3.80 -21.18
C ILE A 323 6.00 4.85 -22.27
N ARG A 324 5.78 4.43 -23.51
CA ARG A 324 5.43 5.35 -24.61
C ARG A 324 4.08 6.02 -24.39
N ALA A 325 3.14 5.37 -23.71
CA ALA A 325 1.85 5.95 -23.35
C ALA A 325 1.97 7.12 -22.35
N LEU A 326 2.95 7.11 -21.44
CA LEU A 326 3.26 8.22 -20.53
C LEU A 326 3.72 9.50 -21.26
N PHE A 327 4.20 9.38 -22.50
CA PHE A 327 4.61 10.50 -23.34
C PHE A 327 3.66 10.74 -24.53
N LYS A 328 2.45 10.16 -24.50
CA LYS A 328 1.49 10.23 -25.61
C LYS A 328 1.00 11.65 -25.89
N THR A 329 0.91 12.50 -24.89
CA THR A 329 0.53 13.92 -24.99
C THR A 329 1.60 14.83 -24.43
N ARG A 330 1.79 16.01 -25.05
CA ARG A 330 2.79 17.01 -24.59
C ARG A 330 2.61 17.35 -23.10
N LYS A 331 1.37 17.49 -22.63
CA LYS A 331 1.05 17.77 -21.21
C LYS A 331 1.48 16.63 -20.28
N LEU A 332 1.21 15.38 -20.65
CA LEU A 332 1.59 14.21 -19.86
C LEU A 332 3.11 14.00 -19.84
N GLY A 333 3.79 14.28 -20.97
CA GLY A 333 5.25 14.25 -21.05
C GLY A 333 5.92 15.30 -20.16
N TYR A 334 5.41 16.54 -20.13
CA TYR A 334 5.91 17.57 -19.21
C TYR A 334 5.66 17.21 -17.74
N SER A 335 4.47 16.73 -17.39
CA SER A 335 4.17 16.31 -16.00
C SER A 335 5.03 15.14 -15.55
N THR A 336 5.17 14.11 -16.41
CA THR A 336 6.01 12.94 -16.11
C THR A 336 7.48 13.32 -16.02
N GLY A 337 7.98 14.14 -16.96
CA GLY A 337 9.35 14.62 -16.97
C GLY A 337 9.67 15.52 -15.78
N ALA A 338 8.77 16.43 -15.40
CA ALA A 338 8.90 17.26 -14.21
C ALA A 338 8.92 16.43 -12.93
N LEU A 339 8.04 15.42 -12.81
CA LEU A 339 8.06 14.47 -11.68
C LEU A 339 9.39 13.71 -11.62
N MET A 340 9.87 13.18 -12.74
CA MET A 340 11.15 12.48 -12.80
C MET A 340 12.32 13.40 -12.42
N LEU A 341 12.32 14.66 -12.88
CA LEU A 341 13.33 15.65 -12.52
C LEU A 341 13.30 15.99 -11.04
N VAL A 342 12.11 16.19 -10.46
CA VAL A 342 11.93 16.49 -9.03
C VAL A 342 12.40 15.34 -8.14
N TRP A 343 12.22 14.09 -8.57
CA TRP A 343 12.68 12.92 -7.81
C TRP A 343 14.13 12.52 -8.09
N ALA A 344 14.74 13.02 -9.17
CA ALA A 344 16.14 12.77 -9.53
C ALA A 344 17.11 13.81 -8.93
N LEU A 345 16.62 15.01 -8.63
CA LEU A 345 17.30 16.06 -7.85
C LEU A 345 17.23 15.73 -6.36
#